data_AF-A0A2E4QRA2-F1
#
_entry.id   AF-A0A2E4QRA2-F1
#
_cell.length_a   1.000
_cell.length_b   1.000
_cell.length_c   1.000
_cell.angle_alpha   90.00
_cell.angle_beta   90.00
_cell.angle_gamma   90.00
#
_symmetry.space_group_name_H-M   'P 1'
#
loop_
_entity.id
_entity.type
_entity.pdbx_description
1 polymer ?
#
loop_
_entity_poly.entity_id
_entity_poly.type
_entity_poly.pdbx_seq_one_letter_code
_entity_poly.pdbx_strand_id
1 'polypeptide(L)'
;MTPNARFSEFIKDITQSETTVANCKSAHSSVRKVLLDDEEFKGKVKRIFLGGSYRRSTSIRPRKKGESTERPDVDLYVVVDGIP
;
A
#
# COMPACT_ATOMS: atom_id res chain seq x y z
N MET A 1 22.95 -3.33 27.40
CA MET A 1 21.64 -3.12 26.75
C MET A 1 20.92 -4.46 26.66
N THR A 2 19.64 -4.55 27.01
CA THR A 2 18.91 -5.84 27.05
C THR A 2 18.38 -6.25 25.67
N PRO A 3 18.29 -7.56 25.34
CA PRO A 3 17.79 -8.05 24.05
C PRO A 3 16.42 -7.49 23.65
N ASN A 4 15.51 -7.29 24.62
CA ASN A 4 14.17 -6.75 24.37
C ASN A 4 14.19 -5.33 23.80
N ALA A 5 15.12 -4.48 24.24
CA ALA A 5 15.25 -3.12 23.71
C ALA A 5 15.67 -3.13 22.22
N ARG A 6 16.61 -4.01 21.85
CA ARG A 6 17.05 -4.18 20.46
C ARG A 6 15.95 -4.72 19.55
N PHE A 7 15.12 -5.62 20.06
CA PHE A 7 13.99 -6.12 19.28
C PHE A 7 12.96 -5.01 19.00
N SER A 8 12.61 -4.20 20.00
CA SER A 8 11.70 -3.07 19.82
C SER A 8 12.23 -2.02 18.84
N GLU A 9 13.52 -1.70 18.91
CA GLU A 9 14.20 -0.83 17.93
C GLU A 9 14.10 -1.40 16.52
N PHE A 10 14.39 -2.69 16.35
CA PHE A 10 14.29 -3.36 15.06
C PHE A 10 12.87 -3.31 14.48
N ILE A 11 11.84 -3.59 15.29
CA ILE A 11 10.44 -3.48 14.85
C ILE A 11 10.13 -2.05 14.39
N LYS A 12 10.57 -1.03 15.14
CA LYS A 12 10.39 0.38 14.76
C LYS A 12 11.08 0.70 13.43
N ASP A 13 12.24 0.13 13.17
CA ASP A 13 13.03 0.39 11.97
C ASP A 13 12.44 -0.26 10.72
N ILE A 14 11.90 -1.48 10.84
CA ILE A 14 11.25 -2.17 9.72
C ILE A 14 9.81 -1.70 9.49
N THR A 15 9.17 -1.07 10.48
CA THR A 15 7.81 -0.54 10.34
C THR A 15 7.79 0.68 9.43
N GLN A 16 6.81 0.74 8.52
CA GLN A 16 6.61 1.88 7.63
C GLN A 16 6.54 3.18 8.43
N SER A 17 7.18 4.24 7.93
CA SER A 17 7.01 5.57 8.53
C SER A 17 5.63 6.13 8.20
N GLU A 18 5.15 7.06 9.02
CA GLU A 18 3.88 7.75 8.78
C GLU A 18 3.84 8.41 7.40
N THR A 19 4.95 9.01 6.96
CA THR A 19 5.08 9.60 5.63
C THR A 19 4.94 8.56 4.52
N THR A 20 5.53 7.37 4.67
CA THR A 20 5.34 6.27 3.71
C THR A 20 3.88 5.85 3.64
N VAL A 21 3.23 5.66 4.80
CA VAL A 21 1.81 5.28 4.86
C VAL A 21 0.92 6.34 4.21
N ALA A 22 1.17 7.62 4.47
CA ALA A 22 0.44 8.74 3.87
C ALA A 22 0.59 8.78 2.34
N ASN A 23 1.82 8.56 1.83
CA ASN A 23 2.08 8.50 0.40
C ASN A 23 1.37 7.32 -0.28
N CYS A 24 1.45 6.13 0.30
CA CYS A 24 0.71 4.94 -0.18
C CYS A 24 -0.80 5.21 -0.19
N LYS A 25 -1.32 5.84 0.87
CA LYS A 25 -2.73 6.20 1.00
C LYS A 25 -3.17 7.18 -0.09
N SER A 26 -2.38 8.21 -0.31
CA SER A 26 -2.62 9.20 -1.36
C SER A 26 -2.65 8.53 -2.74
N ALA A 27 -1.64 7.72 -3.06
CA ALA A 27 -1.53 7.03 -4.34
C ALA A 27 -2.73 6.14 -4.64
N HIS A 28 -3.10 5.22 -3.75
CA HIS A 28 -4.22 4.31 -4.01
C HIS A 28 -5.58 5.03 -3.97
N SER A 29 -5.68 6.16 -3.25
CA SER A 29 -6.90 6.98 -3.22
C SER A 29 -7.09 7.75 -4.52
N SER A 30 -6.00 8.26 -5.10
CA SER A 30 -6.02 8.91 -6.42
C SER A 30 -6.43 7.93 -7.51
N VAL A 31 -5.88 6.70 -7.53
CA VAL A 31 -6.29 5.67 -8.50
C VAL A 31 -7.77 5.32 -8.32
N ARG A 32 -8.22 5.12 -7.08
CA ARG A 32 -9.64 4.87 -6.78
C ARG A 32 -10.53 5.99 -7.30
N LYS A 33 -10.14 7.25 -7.07
CA LYS A 33 -10.91 8.41 -7.53
C LYS A 33 -11.03 8.43 -9.04
N VAL A 34 -9.91 8.28 -9.76
CA VAL A 34 -9.91 8.26 -11.23
C VAL A 34 -10.85 7.17 -11.76
N LEU A 35 -10.79 5.94 -11.23
CA LEU A 35 -11.64 4.84 -11.69
C LEU A 35 -13.14 5.07 -11.42
N LEU A 36 -13.49 5.78 -10.34
CA LEU A 36 -14.88 6.03 -9.96
C LEU A 36 -15.46 7.28 -10.63
N ASP A 37 -14.62 8.22 -11.06
CA ASP A 37 -15.01 9.45 -11.74
C ASP A 37 -14.98 9.29 -13.27
N ASP A 38 -14.31 8.26 -13.80
CA ASP A 38 -14.18 8.01 -15.23
C ASP A 38 -15.51 7.57 -15.87
N GLU A 39 -15.85 8.16 -17.02
CA GLU A 39 -17.12 7.93 -17.70
C GLU A 39 -17.33 6.48 -18.17
N GLU A 40 -16.25 5.78 -18.52
CA GLU A 40 -16.32 4.40 -18.99
C GLU A 40 -16.27 3.39 -17.84
N PHE A 41 -15.37 3.62 -16.86
CA PHE A 41 -15.11 2.64 -15.81
C PHE A 41 -16.10 2.71 -14.66
N LYS A 42 -16.64 3.89 -14.30
CA LYS A 42 -17.49 4.06 -13.12
C LYS A 42 -18.71 3.12 -13.10
N GLY A 43 -19.30 2.87 -14.27
CA GLY A 43 -20.46 1.98 -14.40
C GLY A 43 -20.12 0.49 -14.31
N LYS A 44 -18.86 0.11 -14.51
CA LYS A 44 -18.39 -1.28 -14.49
C LYS A 44 -17.82 -1.70 -13.12
N VAL A 45 -17.40 -0.74 -12.29
CA VAL A 45 -16.76 -1.00 -11.00
C VAL A 45 -17.80 -1.34 -9.92
N LYS A 46 -17.76 -2.57 -9.41
CA LYS A 46 -18.62 -3.03 -8.30
C LYS A 46 -18.03 -2.70 -6.94
N ARG A 47 -16.72 -2.89 -6.80
CA ARG A 47 -16.02 -2.76 -5.52
C ARG A 47 -14.53 -2.53 -5.73
N ILE A 48 -13.95 -1.69 -4.90
CA ILE A 48 -12.49 -1.51 -4.82
C ILE A 48 -12.05 -1.76 -3.38
N PHE A 49 -11.01 -2.58 -3.17
CA PHE A 49 -10.44 -2.83 -1.85
C PHE A 49 -8.93 -3.09 -1.91
N LEU A 50 -8.25 -2.79 -0.81
CA LEU A 50 -6.84 -3.09 -0.65
C LEU A 50 -6.65 -4.55 -0.26
N GLY A 51 -5.59 -5.16 -0.73
CA GLY A 51 -5.11 -6.44 -0.19
C GLY A 51 -3.62 -6.41 0.04
N GLY A 52 -2.99 -7.58 -0.07
CA GLY A 52 -1.55 -7.69 0.09
C GLY A 52 -1.01 -7.37 1.47
N SER A 53 0.30 -7.14 1.51
CA SER A 53 1.04 -6.81 2.73
C SER A 53 0.62 -5.46 3.33
N TYR A 54 0.30 -4.49 2.48
CA TYR A 54 -0.16 -3.17 2.91
C TYR A 54 -1.47 -3.26 3.70
N ARG A 55 -2.48 -4.01 3.19
CA ARG A 55 -3.75 -4.20 3.91
C ARG A 55 -3.58 -4.95 5.24
N ARG A 56 -2.64 -5.88 5.32
CA ARG A 56 -2.39 -6.71 6.51
C ARG A 56 -1.40 -6.07 7.49
N SER A 57 -0.92 -4.86 7.23
CA SER A 57 0.10 -4.18 8.03
C SER A 57 1.40 -5.00 8.17
N THR A 58 1.72 -5.83 7.17
CA THR A 58 2.97 -6.61 7.09
C THR A 58 3.93 -6.06 6.04
N SER A 59 3.62 -4.88 5.49
CA SER A 59 4.49 -4.17 4.58
C SER A 59 5.65 -3.54 5.35
N ILE A 60 6.88 -3.70 4.85
CA ILE A 60 8.08 -3.17 5.51
C ILE A 60 8.47 -1.78 4.96
N ARG A 61 9.24 -1.04 5.75
CA ARG A 61 9.75 0.28 5.39
C ARG A 61 10.57 0.20 4.09
N PRO A 62 10.38 1.14 3.15
CA PRO A 62 11.20 1.25 1.95
C PRO A 62 12.69 1.25 2.28
N ARG A 63 13.50 0.56 1.46
CA ARG A 63 14.96 0.54 1.59
C ARG A 63 15.61 1.17 0.37
N LYS A 64 16.71 1.90 0.59
CA LYS A 64 17.58 2.33 -0.51
C LYS A 64 18.45 1.14 -0.92
N LYS A 65 18.47 0.83 -2.21
CA LYS A 65 19.35 -0.17 -2.83
C LYS A 65 20.10 0.53 -3.97
N GLY A 66 21.33 0.96 -3.67
CA GLY A 66 22.09 1.85 -4.56
C GLY A 66 21.37 3.19 -4.76
N GLU A 67 21.18 3.58 -6.01
CA GLU A 67 20.46 4.81 -6.40
C GLU A 67 18.93 4.65 -6.39
N SER A 68 18.43 3.42 -6.26
CA SER A 68 16.99 3.13 -6.27
C SER A 68 16.40 3.07 -4.85
N THR A 69 15.16 3.52 -4.71
CA THR A 69 14.38 3.31 -3.48
C THR A 69 13.32 2.25 -3.75
N GLU A 70 13.48 1.08 -3.12
CA GLU A 70 12.48 0.02 -3.16
C GLU A 70 11.31 0.44 -2.29
N ARG A 71 10.20 0.80 -2.94
CA ARG A 71 8.97 1.24 -2.27
C ARG A 71 8.08 0.03 -1.97
N PRO A 72 7.26 0.11 -0.92
CA PRO A 72 6.31 -0.94 -0.61
C PRO A 72 5.26 -1.07 -1.71
N ASP A 73 4.97 -2.31 -2.10
CA ASP A 73 3.88 -2.63 -3.02
C ASP A 73 2.53 -2.40 -2.34
N VAL A 74 1.59 -1.82 -3.10
CA VAL A 74 0.21 -1.55 -2.66
C VAL A 74 -0.75 -2.27 -3.61
N ASP A 75 -1.28 -3.40 -3.16
CA ASP A 75 -2.26 -4.17 -3.93
C ASP A 75 -3.65 -3.54 -3.84
N LEU A 76 -4.17 -3.08 -4.97
CA LEU A 76 -5.52 -2.53 -5.12
C LEU A 76 -6.35 -3.42 -6.03
N TYR A 77 -7.30 -4.16 -5.46
CA TYR A 77 -8.21 -5.01 -6.20
C TYR A 77 -9.42 -4.20 -6.66
N VAL A 78 -9.72 -4.29 -7.95
CA VAL A 78 -10.89 -3.69 -8.60
C VAL A 78 -11.77 -4.82 -9.11
N VAL A 79 -12.96 -4.93 -8.54
CA VAL A 79 -13.97 -5.89 -8.97
C VAL A 79 -14.85 -5.22 -10.00
N VAL A 80 -14.93 -5.82 -11.18
CA VAL A 80 -15.75 -5.35 -12.30
C VAL A 80 -16.73 -6.42 -12.76
N ASP A 81 -17.72 -6.02 -13.55
CA ASP A 81 -18.50 -6.95 -14.37
C ASP A 81 -17.60 -7.65 -15.40
N GLY A 82 -17.65 -8.97 -15.43
CA GLY A 82 -16.90 -9.81 -16.36
C GLY A 82 -17.50 -11.20 -16.44
N ILE A 83 -17.24 -11.88 -17.55
CA ILE A 83 -17.55 -13.31 -17.75
C ILE A 83 -16.23 -14.07 -17.48
N PRO A 84 -16.25 -15.18 -16.74
CA PRO A 84 -15.05 -15.98 -16.44
C PRO A 84 -14.28 -16.44 -17.68
#